data_AF-A0A2M7XC06-F1
#
_entry.id   AF-A0A2M7XC06-F1
#
_cell.length_a   1.000
_cell.length_b   1.000
_cell.length_c   1.000
_cell.angle_alpha   90.00
_cell.angle_beta   90.00
_cell.angle_gamma   90.00
#
_symmetry.space_group_name_H-M   'P 1'
#
loop_
_entity.id
_entity.type
_entity.pdbx_description
1 polymer ?
#
loop_
_entity_poly.entity_id
_entity_poly.type
_entity_poly.pdbx_seq_one_letter_code
_entity_poly.pdbx_strand_id
1 'polypeptide(L)'
;MLRGEMFGHFRRYGEKAKEQIDRSLETDEAHERRIAELLEDEWEALKQAARSGELRAEVDELVGEALQEGVGTSELTQQKIFEIQKEKQMIMRKLKERLRAIDGDQELQEPTEGVRVVIYQNGRYLWKKDDGTDYPITLGSILADIGWGNRYQLDPETCPRLDRKLYALEEAREDLLPLLDKQLRRQVSGQLDGSMQSLSFRSNSKLMHKALDTGEVTDTASGFIGEQVVFSYLKTISIDYKAGFRVEPADVYQDAVQKIDFIVVVPHDEAEKIRTGKTSRKIGVQLTISPQRFAEKKEGIDKLKEQLTDEDEVDDMVTVLVPMRIKPLVEAWNTQGRPPGGPGQFLAPDARLEILTRVMGSLISKNERLELVRKIYME
;
A
#
# COMPACT_ATOMS: atom_id res chain seq x y z
N MET A 1 -56.99 -27.08 -9.42
CA MET A 1 -55.58 -27.44 -9.70
C MET A 1 -54.68 -26.23 -9.95
N LEU A 2 -55.11 -25.16 -10.63
CA LEU A 2 -54.27 -24.00 -10.97
C LEU A 2 -53.79 -23.07 -9.82
N ARG A 3 -54.33 -23.22 -8.59
CA ARG A 3 -53.87 -22.43 -7.43
C ARG A 3 -52.63 -23.02 -6.73
N GLY A 4 -52.33 -24.30 -6.90
CA GLY A 4 -51.19 -24.95 -6.22
C GLY A 4 -49.85 -24.66 -6.90
N GLU A 5 -49.83 -24.61 -8.23
CA GLU A 5 -48.60 -24.43 -9.01
C GLU A 5 -48.06 -22.99 -8.95
N MET A 6 -48.95 -22.00 -8.84
CA MET A 6 -48.57 -20.59 -8.72
C MET A 6 -47.89 -20.30 -7.37
N PHE A 7 -48.35 -20.91 -6.28
CA PHE A 7 -47.74 -20.77 -4.95
C PHE A 7 -46.36 -21.44 -4.86
N GLY A 8 -46.15 -22.56 -5.58
CA GLY A 8 -44.84 -23.20 -5.66
C GLY A 8 -43.78 -22.36 -6.39
N HIS A 9 -44.20 -21.60 -7.41
CA HIS A 9 -43.31 -20.70 -8.15
C HIS A 9 -42.88 -19.49 -7.32
N PHE A 10 -43.81 -18.85 -6.60
CA PHE A 10 -43.48 -17.72 -5.71
C PHE A 10 -42.57 -18.14 -4.54
N ARG A 11 -42.76 -19.35 -3.99
CA ARG A 11 -41.89 -19.87 -2.93
C ARG A 11 -40.45 -20.10 -3.40
N ARG A 12 -40.26 -20.66 -4.61
CA ARG A 12 -38.92 -20.84 -5.21
C ARG A 12 -38.23 -19.51 -5.54
N TYR A 13 -38.97 -18.49 -5.94
CA TYR A 13 -38.40 -17.15 -6.15
C TYR A 13 -38.02 -16.49 -4.82
N GLY A 14 -38.85 -16.64 -3.78
CA GLY A 14 -38.53 -16.15 -2.44
C GLY A 14 -37.32 -16.85 -1.81
N GLU A 15 -37.18 -18.17 -2.00
CA GLU A 15 -36.02 -18.94 -1.52
C GLU A 15 -34.73 -18.53 -2.25
N LYS A 16 -34.76 -18.35 -3.57
CA LYS A 16 -33.59 -17.86 -4.33
C LYS A 16 -33.21 -16.42 -3.98
N ALA A 17 -34.19 -15.53 -3.80
CA ALA A 17 -33.92 -14.15 -3.39
C ALA A 17 -33.34 -14.10 -1.97
N LYS A 18 -33.87 -14.92 -1.06
CA LYS A 18 -33.32 -15.07 0.29
C LYS A 18 -31.90 -15.61 0.26
N GLU A 19 -31.62 -16.65 -0.53
CA GLU A 19 -30.29 -17.24 -0.66
C GLU A 19 -29.28 -16.25 -1.28
N GLN A 20 -29.72 -15.36 -2.17
CA GLN A 20 -28.90 -14.32 -2.76
C GLN A 20 -28.64 -13.15 -1.79
N ILE A 21 -29.62 -12.79 -0.95
CA ILE A 21 -29.47 -11.81 0.13
C ILE A 21 -28.57 -12.36 1.23
N ASP A 22 -28.79 -13.60 1.67
CA ASP A 22 -28.00 -14.26 2.70
C ASP A 22 -26.53 -14.41 2.25
N ARG A 23 -26.27 -14.78 0.98
CA ARG A 23 -24.91 -14.77 0.41
C ARG A 23 -24.30 -13.37 0.33
N SER A 24 -25.08 -12.35 -0.01
CA SER A 24 -24.62 -10.96 -0.05
C SER A 24 -24.23 -10.46 1.35
N LEU A 25 -25.02 -10.80 2.38
CA LEU A 25 -24.77 -10.47 3.77
C LEU A 25 -23.54 -11.22 4.32
N GLU A 26 -23.37 -12.50 3.99
CA GLU A 26 -22.16 -13.26 4.34
C GLU A 26 -20.90 -12.66 3.70
N THR A 27 -20.99 -12.16 2.45
CA THR A 27 -19.85 -11.51 1.79
C THR A 27 -19.51 -10.14 2.39
N ASP A 28 -20.51 -9.42 2.90
CA ASP A 28 -20.34 -8.13 3.57
C ASP A 28 -19.77 -8.32 4.98
N GLU A 29 -20.29 -9.25 5.80
CA GLU A 29 -19.70 -9.53 7.12
C GLU A 29 -18.26 -10.06 7.05
N ALA A 30 -17.96 -10.89 6.05
CA ALA A 30 -16.59 -11.35 5.81
C ALA A 30 -15.69 -10.22 5.29
N HIS A 31 -16.25 -9.26 4.56
CA HIS A 31 -15.55 -8.05 4.15
C HIS A 31 -15.22 -7.17 5.35
N GLU A 32 -16.20 -6.92 6.21
CA GLU A 32 -16.05 -6.10 7.40
C GLU A 32 -15.05 -6.70 8.39
N ARG A 33 -15.12 -8.03 8.62
CA ARG A 33 -14.12 -8.73 9.45
C ARG A 33 -12.71 -8.59 8.90
N ARG A 34 -12.53 -8.78 7.60
CA ARG A 34 -11.21 -8.64 6.96
C ARG A 34 -10.70 -7.21 6.98
N ILE A 35 -11.56 -6.21 6.76
CA ILE A 35 -11.14 -4.81 6.90
C ILE A 35 -10.82 -4.52 8.36
N ALA A 36 -11.57 -5.02 9.33
CA ALA A 36 -11.26 -4.84 10.74
C ALA A 36 -9.89 -5.44 11.12
N GLU A 37 -9.59 -6.65 10.66
CA GLU A 37 -8.25 -7.28 10.81
C GLU A 37 -7.17 -6.43 10.15
N LEU A 38 -7.39 -5.99 8.90
CA LEU A 38 -6.45 -5.08 8.22
C LEU A 38 -6.27 -3.78 9.01
N LEU A 39 -7.35 -3.15 9.49
CA LEU A 39 -7.27 -1.93 10.28
C LEU A 39 -6.49 -2.13 11.56
N GLU A 40 -6.63 -3.29 12.22
CA GLU A 40 -5.88 -3.61 13.44
C GLU A 40 -4.39 -3.80 13.14
N ASP A 41 -4.04 -4.59 12.14
CA ASP A 41 -2.66 -4.79 11.68
C ASP A 41 -2.01 -3.47 11.22
N GLU A 42 -2.74 -2.68 10.42
CA GLU A 42 -2.33 -1.38 9.90
C GLU A 42 -2.13 -0.36 11.03
N TRP A 43 -3.02 -0.37 12.02
CA TRP A 43 -2.94 0.49 13.20
C TRP A 43 -1.78 0.11 14.10
N GLU A 44 -1.53 -1.19 14.32
CA GLU A 44 -0.36 -1.66 15.06
C GLU A 44 0.93 -1.37 14.30
N ALA A 45 0.97 -1.55 12.97
CA ALA A 45 2.12 -1.18 12.15
C ALA A 45 2.37 0.34 12.18
N LEU A 46 1.32 1.17 12.12
CA LEU A 46 1.43 2.62 12.23
C LEU A 46 1.83 3.08 13.63
N LYS A 47 1.33 2.42 14.68
CA LYS A 47 1.85 2.61 16.03
C LYS A 47 3.30 2.23 16.04
N GLN A 48 3.68 1.01 15.68
CA GLN A 48 5.07 0.56 15.64
C GLN A 48 5.97 1.48 14.81
N ALA A 49 5.51 2.07 13.70
CA ALA A 49 6.28 3.06 12.93
C ALA A 49 6.36 4.42 13.63
N ALA A 50 5.32 4.84 14.35
CA ALA A 50 5.36 6.00 15.24
C ALA A 50 6.21 5.73 16.50
N ARG A 51 6.28 4.45 16.93
CA ARG A 51 6.93 3.90 18.12
C ARG A 51 8.33 3.35 17.89
N SER A 52 8.76 3.13 16.66
CA SER A 52 10.16 2.89 16.32
C SER A 52 10.95 4.20 16.43
N GLY A 53 10.24 5.31 16.72
CA GLY A 53 10.76 6.50 17.39
C GLY A 53 10.36 6.66 18.88
N GLU A 54 9.67 5.70 19.50
CA GLU A 54 9.44 5.59 20.95
C GLU A 54 10.56 4.76 21.59
N LEU A 55 11.65 5.44 21.92
CA LEU A 55 11.95 5.44 23.34
C LEU A 55 11.26 6.67 23.94
N ARG A 56 9.95 6.68 24.20
CA ARG A 56 9.34 7.95 24.67
C ARG A 56 9.68 8.29 26.12
N ALA A 57 10.04 7.28 26.92
CA ALA A 57 10.58 7.47 28.26
C ALA A 57 12.11 7.37 28.26
N GLU A 58 12.66 6.44 27.48
CA GLU A 58 14.09 6.17 27.43
C GLU A 58 14.85 7.10 26.42
N VAL A 59 14.21 7.79 25.45
CA VAL A 59 14.80 8.91 24.66
C VAL A 59 14.71 10.17 25.49
N ASP A 60 13.63 10.42 26.25
CA ASP A 60 13.61 11.59 27.14
C ASP A 60 14.63 11.43 28.29
N GLU A 61 14.86 10.20 28.77
CA GLU A 61 15.92 9.83 29.71
C GLU A 61 17.31 9.82 29.03
N LEU A 62 17.50 9.20 27.86
CA LEU A 62 18.78 9.22 27.11
C LEU A 62 19.11 10.57 26.49
N VAL A 63 18.14 11.44 26.20
CA VAL A 63 18.38 12.85 25.81
C VAL A 63 18.71 13.65 27.06
N GLY A 64 18.09 13.36 28.21
CA GLY A 64 18.50 13.88 29.50
C GLY A 64 19.93 13.47 29.90
N GLU A 65 20.31 12.21 29.66
CA GLU A 65 21.61 11.62 29.94
C GLU A 65 22.66 11.99 28.87
N ALA A 66 22.33 12.05 27.58
CA ALA A 66 23.23 12.54 26.52
C ALA A 66 23.44 14.06 26.54
N LEU A 67 22.57 14.81 27.23
CA LEU A 67 22.83 16.21 27.60
C LEU A 67 23.81 16.32 28.77
N GLN A 68 23.98 15.28 29.59
CA GLN A 68 24.98 15.21 30.67
C GLN A 68 26.29 14.55 30.23
N GLU A 69 26.24 13.57 29.32
CA GLU A 69 27.38 12.87 28.76
C GLU A 69 27.57 13.29 27.30
N GLY A 70 28.51 14.19 27.03
CA GLY A 70 28.76 14.82 25.73
C GLY A 70 29.21 13.86 24.61
N VAL A 71 28.33 12.94 24.19
CA VAL A 71 28.51 12.08 23.02
C VAL A 71 27.97 12.84 21.81
N GLY A 72 28.91 13.38 21.03
CA GLY A 72 28.70 14.38 20.00
C GLY A 72 27.69 14.02 18.90
N THR A 73 26.42 14.33 19.12
CA THR A 73 25.50 14.76 18.08
C THR A 73 25.32 16.26 18.22
N SER A 74 25.70 17.06 17.21
CA SER A 74 25.61 18.53 17.30
C SER A 74 24.19 18.95 17.70
N GLU A 75 24.04 19.95 18.57
CA GLU A 75 22.75 20.52 19.02
C GLU A 75 21.74 20.77 17.87
N LEU A 76 22.26 21.15 16.70
CA LEU A 76 21.50 21.34 15.45
C LEU A 76 20.84 20.07 14.89
N THR A 77 21.39 18.89 15.17
CA THR A 77 20.86 17.60 14.73
C THR A 77 19.74 17.15 15.65
N GLN A 78 19.88 17.36 16.95
CA GLN A 78 18.85 17.07 17.95
C GLN A 78 17.60 17.94 17.73
N GLN A 79 17.76 19.26 17.54
CA GLN A 79 16.64 20.17 17.23
C GLN A 79 15.88 19.74 15.96
N LYS A 80 16.59 19.30 14.92
CA LYS A 80 15.95 18.86 13.67
C LYS A 80 15.25 17.52 13.80
N ILE A 81 15.73 16.61 14.65
CA ILE A 81 15.02 15.36 14.97
C ILE A 81 13.74 15.68 15.75
N PHE A 82 13.83 16.60 16.71
CA PHE A 82 12.67 17.05 17.47
C PHE A 82 11.56 17.63 16.58
N GLU A 83 11.89 18.48 15.60
CA GLU A 83 10.89 18.99 14.65
C GLU A 83 10.24 17.88 13.80
N ILE A 84 11.02 16.87 13.37
CA ILE A 84 10.46 15.70 12.66
C ILE A 84 9.49 14.93 13.58
N GLN A 85 9.83 14.74 14.85
CA GLN A 85 8.96 14.07 15.82
C GLN A 85 7.67 14.85 16.06
N LYS A 86 7.75 16.19 16.13
CA LYS A 86 6.59 17.07 16.23
C LYS A 86 5.68 16.95 15.02
N GLU A 87 6.23 16.93 13.80
CA GLU A 87 5.47 16.70 12.57
C GLU A 87 4.75 15.34 12.57
N LYS A 88 5.46 14.26 12.93
CA LYS A 88 4.85 12.91 13.07
C LYS A 88 3.71 12.89 14.08
N GLN A 89 3.89 13.52 15.23
CA GLN A 89 2.85 13.61 16.27
C GLN A 89 1.63 14.41 15.79
N MET A 90 1.83 15.45 14.97
CA MET A 90 0.71 16.19 14.37
C MET A 90 -0.08 15.30 13.41
N ILE A 91 0.58 14.53 12.54
CA ILE A 91 -0.10 13.58 11.64
C ILE A 91 -0.90 12.55 12.44
N MET A 92 -0.28 11.94 13.46
CA MET A 92 -0.97 10.96 14.32
C MET A 92 -2.14 11.56 15.10
N ARG A 93 -2.06 12.84 15.48
CA ARG A 93 -3.18 13.54 16.14
C ARG A 93 -4.33 13.77 15.17
N LYS A 94 -4.05 14.28 13.97
CA LYS A 94 -5.04 14.45 12.90
C LYS A 94 -5.73 13.13 12.55
N LEU A 95 -4.96 12.05 12.42
CA LEU A 95 -5.49 10.71 12.21
C LEU A 95 -6.44 10.30 13.35
N LYS A 96 -6.02 10.42 14.62
CA LYS A 96 -6.87 10.07 15.77
C LYS A 96 -8.16 10.88 15.82
N GLU A 97 -8.08 12.19 15.55
CA GLU A 97 -9.25 13.07 15.49
C GLU A 97 -10.20 12.65 14.37
N ARG A 98 -9.67 12.35 13.18
CA ARG A 98 -10.46 11.89 12.04
C ARG A 98 -11.10 10.53 12.29
N LEU A 99 -10.38 9.56 12.85
CA LEU A 99 -10.94 8.25 13.21
C LEU A 99 -12.09 8.39 14.21
N ARG A 100 -11.96 9.29 15.20
CA ARG A 100 -13.04 9.60 16.15
C ARG A 100 -14.23 10.26 15.47
N ALA A 101 -13.99 11.16 14.53
CA ALA A 101 -15.05 11.81 13.76
C ALA A 101 -15.82 10.80 12.88
N ILE A 102 -15.11 9.87 12.25
CA ILE A 102 -15.70 8.74 11.50
C ILE A 102 -16.51 7.84 12.43
N ASP A 103 -16.02 7.56 13.65
CA ASP A 103 -16.75 6.74 14.62
C ASP A 103 -17.99 7.41 15.20
N GLY A 104 -18.01 8.74 15.27
CA GLY A 104 -19.15 9.52 15.75
C GLY A 104 -20.13 9.93 14.66
N ASP A 105 -19.89 9.57 13.39
CA ASP A 105 -20.59 10.11 12.21
C ASP A 105 -20.63 11.66 12.17
N GLN A 106 -19.56 12.28 12.66
CA GLN A 106 -19.38 13.74 12.76
C GLN A 106 -18.44 14.29 11.68
N GLU A 107 -18.07 13.48 10.68
CA GLU A 107 -17.20 13.91 9.59
C GLU A 107 -17.99 14.81 8.63
N LEU A 108 -18.15 16.08 8.99
CA LEU A 108 -18.65 17.11 8.09
C LEU A 108 -17.43 17.79 7.45
N GLN A 109 -17.22 17.56 6.17
CA GLN A 109 -16.20 18.27 5.40
C GLN A 109 -16.81 18.84 4.12
N GLU A 110 -16.73 20.16 3.97
CA GLU A 110 -16.85 20.78 2.66
C GLU A 110 -15.73 20.24 1.76
N PRO A 111 -16.00 19.99 0.47
CA PRO A 111 -14.99 19.54 -0.47
C PRO A 111 -13.79 20.47 -0.47
N THR A 112 -12.63 19.94 -0.11
CA THR A 112 -11.38 20.70 -0.24
C THR A 112 -11.04 20.81 -1.72
N GLU A 113 -10.59 21.99 -2.16
CA GLU A 113 -10.20 22.23 -3.55
C GLU A 113 -9.15 21.20 -4.01
N GLY A 114 -9.39 20.56 -5.16
CA GLY A 114 -8.50 19.54 -5.74
C GLY A 114 -8.69 18.11 -5.20
N VAL A 115 -9.64 17.88 -4.28
CA VAL A 115 -9.96 16.54 -3.77
C VAL A 115 -11.13 15.92 -4.56
N ARG A 116 -10.99 14.64 -4.92
CA ARG A 116 -12.01 13.90 -5.68
C ARG A 116 -13.09 13.36 -4.76
N VAL A 117 -14.35 13.73 -5.00
CA VAL A 117 -15.47 13.23 -4.19
C VAL A 117 -15.94 11.86 -4.69
N VAL A 118 -15.98 10.89 -3.78
CA VAL A 118 -16.40 9.51 -4.06
C VAL A 118 -17.64 9.19 -3.25
N ILE A 119 -18.66 8.65 -3.91
CA ILE A 119 -19.86 8.13 -3.29
C ILE A 119 -19.90 6.60 -3.43
N TYR A 120 -20.66 5.92 -2.57
CA TYR A 120 -20.88 4.48 -2.67
C TYR A 120 -22.36 4.17 -2.91
N GLN A 121 -22.67 3.62 -4.08
CA GLN A 121 -24.05 3.37 -4.49
C GLN A 121 -24.17 2.01 -5.16
N ASN A 122 -25.19 1.24 -4.78
CA ASN A 122 -25.48 -0.09 -5.36
C ASN A 122 -24.26 -1.04 -5.34
N GLY A 123 -23.49 -1.02 -4.25
CA GLY A 123 -22.33 -1.90 -4.08
C GLY A 123 -21.07 -1.45 -4.84
N ARG A 124 -21.00 -0.20 -5.32
CA ARG A 124 -19.89 0.31 -6.12
C ARG A 124 -19.50 1.72 -5.71
N TYR A 125 -18.21 2.03 -5.78
CA TYR A 125 -17.72 3.40 -5.63
C TYR A 125 -17.81 4.13 -6.97
N LEU A 126 -18.25 5.38 -6.90
CA LEU A 126 -18.36 6.27 -8.06
C LEU A 126 -17.65 7.58 -7.72
N TRP A 127 -16.69 7.97 -8.55
CA TRP A 127 -16.10 9.29 -8.52
C TRP A 127 -16.92 10.22 -9.42
N LYS A 128 -17.42 11.33 -8.87
CA LYS A 128 -18.07 12.38 -9.66
C LYS A 128 -17.01 13.26 -10.33
N LYS A 129 -16.93 13.17 -11.65
CA LYS A 129 -16.08 14.04 -12.45
C LYS A 129 -16.64 15.46 -12.52
N ASP A 130 -15.78 16.42 -12.87
CA ASP A 130 -16.16 17.83 -13.00
C ASP A 130 -17.23 18.07 -14.09
N ASP A 131 -17.34 17.16 -15.07
CA ASP A 131 -18.38 17.18 -16.11
C ASP A 131 -19.73 16.61 -15.64
N GLY A 132 -19.84 16.21 -14.36
CA GLY A 132 -21.02 15.62 -13.76
C GLY A 132 -21.23 14.14 -14.09
N THR A 133 -20.29 13.49 -14.79
CA THR A 133 -20.37 12.05 -15.06
C THR A 133 -19.83 11.22 -13.90
N ASP A 134 -20.47 10.09 -13.66
CA ASP A 134 -20.01 9.11 -12.68
C ASP A 134 -18.96 8.19 -13.30
N TYR A 135 -17.80 8.10 -12.66
CA TYR A 135 -16.72 7.20 -13.04
C TYR A 135 -16.62 6.04 -12.04
N PRO A 136 -16.81 4.78 -12.46
CA PRO A 136 -16.68 3.64 -11.57
C PRO A 136 -15.22 3.50 -11.10
N ILE A 137 -15.06 3.36 -9.79
CA ILE A 137 -13.77 3.20 -9.13
C ILE A 137 -13.88 2.08 -8.09
N THR A 138 -12.75 1.50 -7.71
CA THR A 138 -12.67 0.47 -6.66
C THR A 138 -11.93 1.00 -5.44
N LEU A 139 -12.18 0.40 -4.27
CA LEU A 139 -11.48 0.75 -3.04
C LEU A 139 -9.96 0.55 -3.17
N GLY A 140 -9.53 -0.54 -3.81
CA GLY A 140 -8.12 -0.81 -4.08
C GLY A 140 -7.48 0.24 -4.99
N SER A 141 -8.23 0.81 -5.95
CA SER A 141 -7.74 1.92 -6.78
C SER A 141 -7.62 3.21 -5.97
N ILE A 142 -8.62 3.53 -5.13
CA ILE A 142 -8.61 4.71 -4.25
C ILE A 142 -7.38 4.68 -3.32
N LEU A 143 -7.11 3.54 -2.68
CA LEU A 143 -6.01 3.40 -1.73
C LEU A 143 -4.63 3.36 -2.40
N ALA A 144 -4.52 2.72 -3.56
CA ALA A 144 -3.27 2.70 -4.32
C ALA A 144 -2.91 4.06 -4.94
N ASP A 145 -3.92 4.89 -5.21
CA ASP A 145 -3.77 6.21 -5.82
C ASP A 145 -3.15 7.28 -4.93
N ILE A 146 -3.17 7.06 -3.62
CA ILE A 146 -2.54 7.94 -2.64
C ILE A 146 -1.05 8.16 -2.99
N GLY A 147 -0.35 7.10 -3.40
CA GLY A 147 1.06 7.18 -3.82
C GLY A 147 1.28 7.85 -5.19
N TRP A 148 0.23 8.04 -5.99
CA TRP A 148 0.26 8.85 -7.21
C TRP A 148 -0.04 10.33 -6.96
N GLY A 149 -0.29 10.71 -5.70
CA GLY A 149 -0.65 12.07 -5.31
C GLY A 149 -2.13 12.41 -5.52
N ASN A 150 -2.96 11.45 -5.92
CA ASN A 150 -4.40 11.64 -5.97
C ASN A 150 -4.96 11.56 -4.53
N ARG A 151 -5.92 12.43 -4.23
CA ARG A 151 -6.59 12.49 -2.93
C ARG A 151 -8.09 12.43 -3.15
N TYR A 152 -8.77 11.72 -2.26
CA TYR A 152 -10.19 11.44 -2.30
C TYR A 152 -10.87 11.89 -1.02
N GLN A 153 -12.12 12.29 -1.16
CA GLN A 153 -13.05 12.46 -0.06
C GLN A 153 -14.14 11.42 -0.23
N LEU A 154 -14.15 10.46 0.68
CA LEU A 154 -15.18 9.44 0.74
C LEU A 154 -16.40 10.04 1.45
N ASP A 155 -17.52 10.10 0.74
CA ASP A 155 -18.77 10.65 1.24
C ASP A 155 -19.21 9.92 2.53
N PRO A 156 -19.30 10.62 3.67
CA PRO A 156 -19.69 10.04 4.95
C PRO A 156 -21.06 9.37 4.95
N GLU A 157 -21.99 9.84 4.11
CA GLU A 157 -23.37 9.34 4.09
C GLU A 157 -23.50 8.02 3.34
N THR A 158 -22.66 7.81 2.31
CA THR A 158 -22.79 6.68 1.41
C THR A 158 -21.66 5.66 1.57
N CYS A 159 -20.43 6.09 1.82
CA CYS A 159 -19.27 5.20 1.88
C CYS A 159 -19.19 4.43 3.21
N PRO A 160 -18.90 3.11 3.18
CA PRO A 160 -18.81 2.30 4.40
C PRO A 160 -17.78 2.85 5.39
N ARG A 161 -18.14 2.80 6.68
CA ARG A 161 -17.32 3.35 7.78
C ARG A 161 -15.90 2.78 7.80
N LEU A 162 -15.77 1.46 7.61
CA LEU A 162 -14.47 0.78 7.68
C LEU A 162 -13.54 1.21 6.54
N ASP A 163 -14.08 1.47 5.35
CA ASP A 163 -13.30 1.95 4.21
C ASP A 163 -12.81 3.37 4.43
N ARG A 164 -13.66 4.23 5.00
CA ARG A 164 -13.27 5.60 5.41
C ARG A 164 -12.11 5.58 6.39
N LYS A 165 -12.12 4.65 7.37
CA LYS A 165 -11.00 4.47 8.29
C LYS A 165 -9.75 3.98 7.59
N LEU A 166 -9.88 2.99 6.70
CA LEU A 166 -8.75 2.42 5.97
C LEU A 166 -8.08 3.48 5.08
N TYR A 167 -8.88 4.29 4.41
CA TYR A 167 -8.41 5.43 3.63
C TYR A 167 -7.66 6.45 4.50
N ALA A 168 -8.22 6.82 5.67
CA ALA A 168 -7.57 7.74 6.59
C ALA A 168 -6.22 7.20 7.12
N LEU A 169 -6.11 5.89 7.38
CA LEU A 169 -4.85 5.25 7.78
C LEU A 169 -3.82 5.32 6.65
N GLU A 170 -4.21 5.00 5.41
CA GLU A 170 -3.30 5.03 4.27
C GLU A 170 -2.81 6.45 3.94
N GLU A 171 -3.67 7.46 4.05
CA GLU A 171 -3.22 8.86 3.92
C GLU A 171 -2.22 9.25 5.00
N ALA A 172 -2.48 8.88 6.26
CA ALA A 172 -1.56 9.16 7.35
C ALA A 172 -0.23 8.42 7.19
N ARG A 173 -0.25 7.18 6.69
CA ARG A 173 0.97 6.43 6.35
C ARG A 173 1.78 7.14 5.29
N GLU A 174 1.15 7.55 4.19
CA GLU A 174 1.82 8.27 3.11
C GLU A 174 2.47 9.57 3.61
N ASP A 175 1.78 10.30 4.48
CA ASP A 175 2.32 11.53 5.07
C ASP A 175 3.48 11.26 6.05
N LEU A 176 3.48 10.11 6.73
CA LEU A 176 4.52 9.71 7.69
C LEU A 176 5.80 9.19 7.01
N LEU A 177 5.68 8.47 5.89
CA LEU A 177 6.81 7.84 5.20
C LEU A 177 7.96 8.83 4.95
N PRO A 178 7.76 10.00 4.30
CA PRO A 178 8.82 10.98 4.09
C PRO A 178 9.50 11.46 5.37
N LEU A 179 8.80 11.46 6.52
CA LEU A 179 9.33 11.86 7.81
C LEU A 179 10.18 10.75 8.45
N LEU A 180 9.74 9.51 8.34
CA LEU A 180 10.53 8.32 8.71
C LEU A 180 11.83 8.31 7.92
N ASP A 181 11.76 8.54 6.62
CA ASP A 181 12.95 8.52 5.78
C ASP A 181 13.90 9.67 6.10
N LYS A 182 13.36 10.86 6.39
CA LYS A 182 14.17 12.00 6.86
C LYS A 182 14.88 11.69 8.16
N GLN A 183 14.26 10.95 9.08
CA GLN A 183 14.84 10.55 10.34
C GLN A 183 15.93 9.48 10.16
N LEU A 184 15.62 8.39 9.45
CA LEU A 184 16.55 7.28 9.20
C LEU A 184 17.83 7.78 8.52
N ARG A 185 17.71 8.63 7.50
CA ARG A 185 18.88 9.26 6.86
C ARG A 185 19.77 9.99 7.86
N ARG A 186 19.20 10.70 8.83
CA ARG A 186 19.98 11.47 9.80
C ARG A 186 20.67 10.59 10.82
N GLN A 187 20.03 9.51 11.25
CA GLN A 187 20.62 8.53 12.15
C GLN A 187 21.77 7.79 11.45
N VAL A 188 21.55 7.29 10.23
CA VAL A 188 22.55 6.57 9.44
C VAL A 188 23.71 7.48 9.01
N SER A 189 23.45 8.71 8.58
CA SER A 189 24.51 9.66 8.19
C SER A 189 25.37 10.14 9.37
N GLY A 190 24.89 9.99 10.61
CA GLY A 190 25.65 10.34 11.81
C GLY A 190 26.59 9.24 12.29
N GLN A 191 26.41 8.00 11.82
CA GLN A 191 27.13 6.82 12.33
C GLN A 191 28.17 6.22 11.35
N LEU A 192 28.21 6.65 10.08
CA LEU A 192 28.97 5.94 9.05
C LEU A 192 29.90 6.86 8.24
N ASP A 193 31.20 6.54 8.27
CA ASP A 193 32.26 7.20 7.52
C ASP A 193 32.02 7.10 6.00
N GLY A 194 31.81 8.27 5.37
CA GLY A 194 32.15 8.63 3.98
C GLY A 194 31.54 7.87 2.79
N SER A 195 31.17 6.60 2.92
CA SER A 195 30.79 5.73 1.79
C SER A 195 29.27 5.65 1.55
N MET A 196 28.45 6.05 2.53
CA MET A 196 26.98 6.05 2.46
C MET A 196 26.37 7.45 2.23
N GLN A 197 27.18 8.45 1.86
CA GLN A 197 26.72 9.81 1.53
C GLN A 197 25.80 9.88 0.29
N SER A 198 25.60 8.78 -0.43
CA SER A 198 24.81 8.71 -1.67
C SER A 198 23.40 8.13 -1.51
N LEU A 199 22.87 7.97 -0.29
CA LEU A 199 21.49 7.50 -0.05
C LEU A 199 20.47 8.39 -0.78
N SER A 200 20.19 8.01 -2.04
CA SER A 200 19.54 8.80 -3.09
C SER A 200 18.02 8.89 -2.96
N PHE A 201 17.51 8.78 -1.74
CA PHE A 201 16.09 8.65 -1.49
C PHE A 201 15.30 9.95 -1.77
N ARG A 202 15.93 11.13 -1.56
CA ARG A 202 15.34 12.41 -1.99
C ARG A 202 15.20 12.53 -3.50
N SER A 203 15.88 11.67 -4.26
CA SER A 203 15.85 11.69 -5.71
C SER A 203 14.61 10.96 -6.21
N ASN A 204 14.19 9.82 -5.67
CA ASN A 204 13.30 8.92 -6.42
C ASN A 204 11.82 9.37 -6.45
N SER A 205 11.19 9.65 -5.30
CA SER A 205 9.83 10.22 -5.26
C SER A 205 9.78 11.61 -5.90
N LYS A 206 10.78 12.47 -5.67
CA LYS A 206 10.84 13.79 -6.33
C LYS A 206 11.08 13.69 -7.83
N LEU A 207 11.87 12.74 -8.31
CA LEU A 207 12.09 12.46 -9.73
C LEU A 207 10.82 11.89 -10.34
N MET A 208 10.09 11.04 -9.62
CA MET A 208 8.78 10.53 -10.03
C MET A 208 7.80 11.70 -10.17
N HIS A 209 7.55 12.48 -9.11
CA HIS A 209 6.64 13.62 -9.18
C HIS A 209 7.07 14.64 -10.23
N LYS A 210 8.37 14.95 -10.33
CA LYS A 210 8.90 15.81 -11.38
C LYS A 210 8.61 15.23 -12.77
N ALA A 211 8.84 13.94 -12.99
CA ALA A 211 8.55 13.29 -14.27
C ALA A 211 7.04 13.25 -14.58
N LEU A 212 6.20 13.08 -13.56
CA LEU A 212 4.74 13.14 -13.70
C LEU A 212 4.24 14.55 -14.04
N ASP A 213 4.88 15.58 -13.48
CA ASP A 213 4.51 16.98 -13.67
C ASP A 213 5.08 17.58 -14.97
N THR A 214 6.29 17.20 -15.38
CA THR A 214 6.90 17.68 -16.63
C THR A 214 6.60 16.78 -17.83
N GLY A 215 6.15 15.54 -17.60
CA GLY A 215 6.02 14.50 -18.63
C GLY A 215 7.36 13.92 -19.11
N GLU A 216 8.49 14.36 -18.55
CA GLU A 216 9.82 13.90 -18.95
C GLU A 216 10.24 12.65 -18.18
N VAL A 217 9.91 11.48 -18.73
CA VAL A 217 10.30 10.19 -18.16
C VAL A 217 11.72 9.82 -18.59
N THR A 218 12.68 9.95 -17.67
CA THR A 218 14.07 9.46 -17.83
C THR A 218 14.16 7.95 -17.57
N ASP A 219 15.27 7.31 -17.93
CA ASP A 219 15.49 5.88 -17.63
C ASP A 219 15.45 5.59 -16.13
N THR A 220 16.05 6.46 -15.32
CA THR A 220 16.02 6.37 -13.86
C THR A 220 14.60 6.53 -13.33
N ALA A 221 13.85 7.53 -13.82
CA ALA A 221 12.45 7.70 -13.44
C ALA A 221 11.56 6.53 -13.91
N SER A 222 11.90 5.90 -15.05
CA SER A 222 11.17 4.73 -15.55
C SER A 222 11.24 3.56 -14.59
N GLY A 223 12.40 3.28 -13.99
CA GLY A 223 12.54 2.23 -12.98
C GLY A 223 11.56 2.42 -11.82
N PHE A 224 11.62 3.58 -11.19
CA PHE A 224 10.76 3.93 -10.04
C PHE A 224 9.27 3.97 -10.37
N ILE A 225 8.90 4.56 -11.51
CA ILE A 225 7.50 4.55 -11.94
C ILE A 225 7.04 3.12 -12.23
N GLY A 226 7.91 2.25 -12.76
CA GLY A 226 7.60 0.84 -12.96
C GLY A 226 7.38 0.08 -11.66
N GLU A 227 8.22 0.32 -10.66
CA GLU A 227 8.05 -0.19 -9.28
C GLU A 227 6.70 0.24 -8.71
N GLN A 228 6.38 1.54 -8.77
CA GLN A 228 5.12 2.06 -8.28
C GLN A 228 3.90 1.53 -9.06
N VAL A 229 4.01 1.35 -10.38
CA VAL A 229 2.95 0.74 -11.21
C VAL A 229 2.67 -0.70 -10.76
N VAL A 230 3.71 -1.50 -10.53
CA VAL A 230 3.55 -2.89 -10.07
C VAL A 230 3.02 -2.93 -8.64
N PHE A 231 3.56 -2.10 -7.74
CA PHE A 231 3.10 -1.98 -6.36
C PHE A 231 1.62 -1.62 -6.29
N SER A 232 1.21 -0.53 -6.97
CA SER A 232 -0.19 -0.09 -7.02
C SER A 232 -1.10 -1.17 -7.58
N TYR A 233 -0.70 -1.84 -8.68
CA TYR A 233 -1.49 -2.91 -9.28
C TYR A 233 -1.71 -4.09 -8.32
N LEU A 234 -0.65 -4.55 -7.66
CA LEU A 234 -0.76 -5.65 -6.70
C LEU A 234 -1.54 -5.25 -5.44
N LYS A 235 -1.37 -4.01 -4.96
CA LYS A 235 -2.16 -3.46 -3.84
C LYS A 235 -3.64 -3.43 -4.20
N THR A 236 -3.99 -2.93 -5.38
CA THR A 236 -5.37 -2.94 -5.88
C THR A 236 -5.92 -4.37 -5.92
N ILE A 237 -5.16 -5.34 -6.45
CA ILE A 237 -5.60 -6.75 -6.48
C ILE A 237 -5.84 -7.31 -5.08
N SER A 238 -4.92 -7.03 -4.15
CA SER A 238 -4.98 -7.57 -2.79
C SER A 238 -6.27 -7.17 -2.05
N ILE A 239 -6.75 -5.96 -2.34
CA ILE A 239 -7.93 -5.35 -1.73
C ILE A 239 -9.19 -5.78 -2.50
N ASP A 240 -9.26 -5.47 -3.79
CA ASP A 240 -10.48 -5.63 -4.59
C ASP A 240 -10.89 -7.10 -4.73
N TYR A 241 -9.91 -7.99 -4.90
CA TYR A 241 -10.16 -9.43 -5.05
C TYR A 241 -9.90 -10.22 -3.77
N LYS A 242 -9.68 -9.56 -2.63
CA LYS A 242 -9.44 -10.23 -1.34
C LYS A 242 -8.39 -11.35 -1.48
N ALA A 243 -7.28 -11.07 -2.17
CA ALA A 243 -6.42 -12.09 -2.79
C ALA A 243 -5.59 -12.96 -1.83
N GLY A 244 -5.84 -12.88 -0.52
CA GLY A 244 -5.11 -13.64 0.49
C GLY A 244 -3.65 -13.22 0.72
N PHE A 245 -3.20 -12.11 0.12
CA PHE A 245 -1.92 -11.46 0.43
C PHE A 245 -2.15 -9.96 0.63
N ARG A 246 -1.12 -9.25 1.10
CA ARG A 246 -1.06 -7.78 1.13
C ARG A 246 0.32 -7.31 0.63
N VAL A 247 0.40 -6.04 0.24
CA VAL A 247 1.63 -5.44 -0.29
C VAL A 247 1.97 -4.23 0.58
N GLU A 248 3.19 -4.21 1.10
CA GLU A 248 3.72 -3.14 1.95
C GLU A 248 4.86 -2.42 1.22
N PRO A 249 4.99 -1.09 1.38
CA PRO A 249 6.15 -0.38 0.87
C PRO A 249 7.41 -0.81 1.63
N ALA A 250 8.55 -0.86 0.95
CA ALA A 250 9.84 -1.06 1.63
C ALA A 250 10.22 0.20 2.42
N ASP A 251 10.82 0.01 3.60
CA ASP A 251 11.42 1.11 4.34
C ASP A 251 12.79 1.52 3.76
N VAL A 252 13.40 2.59 4.30
CA VAL A 252 14.71 3.07 3.81
C VAL A 252 15.82 2.05 3.96
N TYR A 253 15.82 1.26 5.03
CA TYR A 253 16.85 0.26 5.25
C TYR A 253 16.71 -0.87 4.23
N GLN A 254 15.49 -1.36 4.03
CA GLN A 254 15.12 -2.38 3.06
C GLN A 254 15.45 -1.94 1.62
N ASP A 255 15.13 -0.72 1.22
CA ASP A 255 15.48 -0.17 -0.10
C ASP A 255 16.99 0.05 -0.25
N ALA A 256 17.64 0.68 0.73
CA ALA A 256 19.03 1.10 0.59
C ALA A 256 20.03 -0.04 0.76
N VAL A 257 19.81 -0.90 1.75
CA VAL A 257 20.72 -1.98 2.15
C VAL A 257 20.30 -3.28 1.47
N GLN A 258 19.02 -3.67 1.62
CA GLN A 258 18.52 -4.94 1.10
C GLN A 258 18.06 -4.83 -0.37
N LYS A 259 17.98 -3.62 -0.95
CA LYS A 259 17.55 -3.41 -2.35
C LYS A 259 16.14 -3.94 -2.66
N ILE A 260 15.27 -3.89 -1.66
CA ILE A 260 13.86 -4.31 -1.76
C ILE A 260 13.03 -3.09 -2.18
N ASP A 261 12.24 -3.23 -3.23
CA ASP A 261 11.36 -2.15 -3.72
C ASP A 261 10.01 -2.19 -2.98
N PHE A 262 9.50 -3.37 -2.67
CA PHE A 262 8.30 -3.58 -1.84
C PHE A 262 8.26 -4.98 -1.22
N ILE A 263 7.40 -5.20 -0.22
CA ILE A 263 7.23 -6.48 0.46
C ILE A 263 5.86 -7.05 0.16
N VAL A 264 5.80 -8.34 -0.16
CA VAL A 264 4.56 -9.11 -0.23
C VAL A 264 4.42 -9.95 1.03
N VAL A 265 3.30 -9.77 1.74
CA VAL A 265 3.00 -10.52 2.96
C VAL A 265 1.88 -11.51 2.67
N VAL A 266 2.17 -12.79 2.91
CA VAL A 266 1.24 -13.91 2.72
C VAL A 266 0.99 -14.54 4.10
N PRO A 267 -0.25 -14.64 4.58
CA PRO A 267 -0.56 -15.33 5.83
C PRO A 267 -0.12 -16.79 5.77
N HIS A 268 0.47 -17.28 6.87
CA HIS A 268 0.76 -18.69 7.00
C HIS A 268 -0.54 -19.50 7.16
N ASP A 269 -0.54 -20.73 6.65
CA ASP A 269 -1.56 -21.70 7.05
C ASP A 269 -1.37 -22.11 8.52
N GLU A 270 -2.36 -22.79 9.10
CA GLU A 270 -2.34 -23.15 10.51
C GLU A 270 -1.18 -24.10 10.87
N ALA A 271 -0.77 -24.97 9.94
CA ALA A 271 0.35 -25.88 10.13
C ALA A 271 1.69 -25.13 10.15
N GLU A 272 1.88 -24.16 9.27
CA GLU A 272 3.07 -23.31 9.22
C GLU A 272 3.13 -22.35 10.41
N LYS A 273 2.00 -21.83 10.88
CA LYS A 273 1.92 -21.03 12.12
C LYS A 273 2.44 -21.82 13.32
N ILE A 274 2.01 -23.08 13.47
CA ILE A 274 2.47 -23.97 14.54
C ILE A 274 3.97 -24.27 14.41
N ARG A 275 4.47 -24.46 13.18
CA ARG A 275 5.87 -24.80 12.93
C ARG A 275 6.83 -23.64 13.16
N THR A 276 6.47 -22.45 12.70
CA THR A 276 7.37 -21.28 12.65
C THR A 276 7.15 -20.31 13.80
N GLY A 277 5.99 -20.35 14.45
CA GLY A 277 5.56 -19.34 15.41
C GLY A 277 5.20 -17.98 14.77
N LYS A 278 5.36 -17.82 13.45
CA LYS A 278 5.01 -16.60 12.71
C LYS A 278 3.60 -16.72 12.14
N THR A 279 2.88 -15.60 12.07
CA THR A 279 1.52 -15.55 11.51
C THR A 279 1.49 -15.38 9.99
N SER A 280 2.59 -14.91 9.41
CA SER A 280 2.73 -14.61 7.99
C SER A 280 4.17 -14.77 7.52
N ARG A 281 4.32 -15.06 6.23
CA ARG A 281 5.58 -14.98 5.49
C ARG A 281 5.70 -13.63 4.79
N LYS A 282 6.83 -12.95 4.96
CA LYS A 282 7.17 -11.68 4.33
C LYS A 282 8.26 -11.90 3.27
N ILE A 283 8.00 -11.46 2.04
CA ILE A 283 8.92 -11.66 0.93
C ILE A 283 9.25 -10.31 0.28
N GLY A 284 10.52 -9.94 0.30
CA GLY A 284 11.03 -8.73 -0.33
C GLY A 284 11.10 -8.91 -1.84
N VAL A 285 10.58 -7.96 -2.60
CA VAL A 285 10.61 -7.99 -4.07
C VAL A 285 11.53 -6.89 -4.58
N GLN A 286 12.49 -7.27 -5.41
CA GLN A 286 13.25 -6.34 -6.23
C GLN A 286 12.78 -6.45 -7.69
N LEU A 287 12.20 -5.39 -8.21
CA LEU A 287 11.72 -5.28 -9.57
C LEU A 287 12.83 -4.81 -10.53
N THR A 288 12.72 -5.24 -11.78
CA THR A 288 13.38 -4.57 -12.89
C THR A 288 12.49 -4.60 -14.12
N ILE A 289 12.51 -3.50 -14.86
CA ILE A 289 11.87 -3.40 -16.18
C ILE A 289 12.86 -3.66 -17.33
N SER A 290 14.16 -3.74 -17.02
CA SER A 290 15.25 -3.94 -17.99
C SER A 290 15.76 -5.38 -17.93
N PRO A 291 15.61 -6.15 -19.03
CA PRO A 291 16.20 -7.48 -19.14
C PRO A 291 17.72 -7.50 -18.99
N GLN A 292 18.40 -6.45 -19.46
CA GLN A 292 19.86 -6.35 -19.44
C GLN A 292 20.41 -6.33 -18.01
N ARG A 293 19.69 -5.69 -17.09
CA ARG A 293 20.08 -5.57 -15.67
C ARG A 293 19.60 -6.73 -14.81
N PHE A 294 18.80 -7.65 -15.36
CA PHE A 294 18.15 -8.70 -14.56
C PHE A 294 19.15 -9.68 -13.96
N ALA A 295 20.13 -10.15 -14.75
CA ALA A 295 21.13 -11.10 -14.26
C ALA A 295 21.98 -10.50 -13.12
N GLU A 296 22.44 -9.26 -13.30
CA GLU A 296 23.22 -8.53 -12.29
C GLU A 296 22.42 -8.30 -11.00
N LYS A 297 21.17 -7.81 -11.12
CA LYS A 297 20.29 -7.62 -9.97
C LYS A 297 19.99 -8.94 -9.24
N LYS A 298 19.73 -10.01 -9.99
CA LYS A 298 19.47 -11.33 -9.43
C LYS A 298 20.68 -11.86 -8.65
N GLU A 299 21.89 -11.76 -9.22
CA GLU A 299 23.11 -12.17 -8.51
C GLU A 299 23.33 -11.36 -7.22
N GLY A 300 23.03 -10.06 -7.25
CA GLY A 300 23.09 -9.19 -6.06
C GLY A 300 22.12 -9.63 -4.96
N ILE A 301 20.87 -9.93 -5.31
CA ILE A 301 19.86 -10.40 -4.36
C ILE A 301 20.19 -11.80 -3.85
N ASP A 302 20.66 -12.70 -4.71
CA ASP A 302 21.04 -14.06 -4.30
C ASP A 302 22.15 -14.03 -3.23
N LYS A 303 23.11 -13.09 -3.32
CA LYS A 303 24.12 -12.86 -2.27
C LYS A 303 23.54 -12.25 -0.99
N LEU A 304 22.58 -11.31 -1.11
CA LEU A 304 21.93 -10.71 0.06
C LEU A 304 21.06 -11.72 0.81
N LYS A 305 20.41 -12.65 0.10
CA LYS A 305 19.65 -13.75 0.73
C LYS A 305 20.51 -14.60 1.65
N GLU A 306 21.75 -14.90 1.28
CA GLU A 306 22.68 -15.68 2.10
C GLU A 306 23.06 -14.95 3.40
N GLN A 307 22.81 -13.64 3.48
CA GLN A 307 23.09 -12.79 4.64
C GLN A 307 21.85 -12.51 5.49
N LEU A 308 20.67 -12.97 5.06
CA LEU A 308 19.45 -12.82 5.86
C LEU A 308 19.57 -13.65 7.14
N THR A 309 19.14 -13.04 8.23
CA THR A 309 19.10 -13.60 9.57
C THR A 309 17.66 -13.70 10.06
N ASP A 310 17.41 -14.49 11.10
CA ASP A 310 16.08 -14.58 11.71
C ASP A 310 15.62 -13.26 12.36
N GLU A 311 16.54 -12.30 12.55
CA GLU A 311 16.27 -10.95 13.06
C GLU A 311 15.77 -9.99 11.97
N ASP A 312 15.95 -10.33 10.68
CA ASP A 312 15.46 -9.51 9.57
C ASP A 312 13.93 -9.59 9.48
N GLU A 313 13.31 -8.48 9.08
CA GLU A 313 11.85 -8.41 8.93
C GLU A 313 11.30 -9.24 7.76
N VAL A 314 12.18 -9.69 6.86
CA VAL A 314 11.81 -10.35 5.60
C VAL A 314 12.37 -11.78 5.60
N ASP A 315 11.53 -12.77 5.30
CA ASP A 315 11.90 -14.19 5.33
C ASP A 315 12.62 -14.67 4.07
N ASP A 316 12.40 -14.00 2.93
CA ASP A 316 13.01 -14.32 1.64
C ASP A 316 12.94 -13.11 0.71
N MET A 317 13.74 -13.10 -0.35
CA MET A 317 13.78 -12.01 -1.33
C MET A 317 13.62 -12.56 -2.74
N VAL A 318 13.10 -11.80 -3.70
CA VAL A 318 13.01 -12.26 -5.09
C VAL A 318 13.26 -11.12 -6.06
N THR A 319 14.05 -11.39 -7.11
CA THR A 319 14.19 -10.46 -8.23
C THR A 319 13.19 -10.81 -9.33
N VAL A 320 12.39 -9.83 -9.75
CA VAL A 320 11.34 -10.01 -10.75
C VAL A 320 11.58 -9.09 -11.94
N LEU A 321 11.69 -9.68 -13.14
CA LEU A 321 11.72 -8.94 -14.40
C LEU A 321 10.30 -8.77 -14.95
N VAL A 322 9.82 -7.54 -15.05
CA VAL A 322 8.58 -7.21 -15.76
C VAL A 322 8.90 -6.21 -16.89
N PRO A 323 9.12 -6.69 -18.12
CA PRO A 323 9.41 -5.80 -19.24
C PRO A 323 8.20 -4.90 -19.52
N MET A 324 8.36 -3.59 -19.36
CA MET A 324 7.30 -2.63 -19.67
C MET A 324 7.86 -1.31 -20.17
N ARG A 325 7.08 -0.63 -21.03
CA ARG A 325 7.39 0.72 -21.51
C ARG A 325 6.61 1.72 -20.69
N ILE A 326 7.29 2.42 -19.80
CA ILE A 326 6.67 3.31 -18.82
C ILE A 326 6.15 4.60 -19.45
N LYS A 327 6.95 5.22 -20.31
CA LYS A 327 6.62 6.53 -20.91
C LYS A 327 5.23 6.56 -21.55
N PRO A 328 4.82 5.59 -22.41
CA PRO A 328 3.46 5.56 -22.95
C PRO A 328 2.34 5.46 -21.91
N LEU A 329 2.57 4.75 -20.80
CA LEU A 329 1.58 4.62 -19.72
C LEU A 329 1.37 5.95 -19.01
N VAL A 330 2.46 6.67 -18.70
CA VAL A 330 2.43 7.98 -18.06
C VAL A 330 1.82 9.04 -18.99
N GLU A 331 2.18 9.03 -20.27
CA GLU A 331 1.60 9.93 -21.28
C GLU A 331 0.09 9.72 -21.41
N ALA A 332 -0.38 8.47 -21.49
CA ALA A 332 -1.80 8.15 -21.53
C ALA A 332 -2.53 8.62 -20.27
N TRP A 333 -1.94 8.39 -19.09
CA TRP A 333 -2.50 8.81 -17.81
C TRP A 333 -2.62 10.33 -17.69
N ASN A 334 -1.56 11.07 -18.01
CA ASN A 334 -1.59 12.53 -17.99
C ASN A 334 -2.58 13.09 -19.01
N THR A 335 -2.62 12.54 -20.24
CA THR A 335 -3.53 13.00 -21.30
C THR A 335 -5.01 12.83 -20.93
N GLN A 336 -5.35 11.79 -20.14
CA GLN A 336 -6.72 11.55 -19.68
C GLN A 336 -7.08 12.25 -18.36
N GLY A 337 -6.25 13.18 -17.89
CA GLY A 337 -6.53 13.91 -16.64
C GLY A 337 -6.24 13.10 -15.38
N ARG A 338 -5.24 12.21 -15.45
CA ARG A 338 -4.79 11.35 -14.34
C ARG A 338 -5.90 10.50 -13.71
N PRO A 339 -6.65 9.69 -14.49
CA PRO A 339 -7.76 8.91 -13.96
C PRO A 339 -7.33 7.96 -12.84
N PRO A 340 -8.27 7.48 -11.99
CA PRO A 340 -7.95 6.58 -10.89
C PRO A 340 -7.27 5.28 -11.31
N GLY A 341 -6.40 4.74 -10.46
CA GLY A 341 -5.61 3.52 -10.71
C GLY A 341 -4.21 3.79 -11.29
N GLY A 342 -3.78 5.05 -11.31
CA GLY A 342 -2.48 5.49 -11.83
C GLY A 342 -2.20 5.10 -13.30
N PRO A 343 -0.94 5.20 -13.75
CA PRO A 343 -0.52 4.71 -15.08
C PRO A 343 -0.76 3.21 -15.29
N GLY A 344 -0.84 2.43 -14.21
CA GLY A 344 -1.07 0.98 -14.27
C GLY A 344 -2.39 0.57 -14.93
N GLN A 345 -3.40 1.44 -14.92
CA GLN A 345 -4.67 1.17 -15.61
C GLN A 345 -4.51 1.03 -17.13
N PHE A 346 -3.43 1.55 -17.73
CA PHE A 346 -3.14 1.42 -19.15
C PHE A 346 -2.29 0.19 -19.50
N LEU A 347 -1.94 -0.63 -18.51
CA LEU A 347 -1.29 -1.92 -18.76
C LEU A 347 -2.24 -2.83 -19.54
N ALA A 348 -1.70 -3.43 -20.60
CA ALA A 348 -2.41 -4.43 -21.38
C ALA A 348 -2.69 -5.69 -20.51
N PRO A 349 -3.79 -6.42 -20.79
CA PRO A 349 -4.20 -7.56 -19.96
C PRO A 349 -3.13 -8.66 -19.81
N ASP A 350 -2.34 -8.89 -20.85
CA ASP A 350 -1.21 -9.82 -20.88
C ASP A 350 -0.07 -9.38 -19.95
N ALA A 351 0.29 -8.09 -19.97
CA ALA A 351 1.29 -7.52 -19.07
C ALA A 351 0.86 -7.61 -17.60
N ARG A 352 -0.42 -7.36 -17.32
CA ARG A 352 -1.02 -7.52 -15.99
C ARG A 352 -0.94 -8.96 -15.48
N LEU A 353 -1.23 -9.93 -16.35
CA LEU A 353 -1.12 -11.36 -16.02
C LEU A 353 0.34 -11.77 -15.82
N GLU A 354 1.26 -11.21 -16.62
CA GLU A 354 2.69 -11.45 -16.48
C GLU A 354 3.24 -10.94 -15.14
N ILE A 355 2.89 -9.71 -14.73
CA ILE A 355 3.23 -9.17 -13.41
C ILE A 355 2.78 -10.13 -12.32
N LEU A 356 1.51 -10.51 -12.33
CA LEU A 356 0.94 -11.39 -11.32
C LEU A 356 1.64 -12.74 -11.33
N THR A 357 1.87 -13.33 -12.51
CA THR A 357 2.47 -14.66 -12.64
C THR A 357 3.91 -14.68 -12.14
N ARG A 358 4.67 -13.62 -12.41
CA ARG A 358 6.09 -13.54 -12.05
C ARG A 358 6.30 -13.16 -10.60
N VAL A 359 5.56 -12.16 -10.10
CA VAL A 359 5.66 -11.76 -8.69
C VAL A 359 5.12 -12.86 -7.80
N MET A 360 3.93 -13.39 -8.08
CA MET A 360 3.31 -14.43 -7.24
C MET A 360 3.92 -15.82 -7.47
N GLY A 361 4.59 -16.04 -8.60
CA GLY A 361 5.08 -17.37 -8.97
C GLY A 361 6.14 -17.97 -8.05
N SER A 362 6.83 -17.12 -7.29
CA SER A 362 7.76 -17.51 -6.23
C SER A 362 7.12 -17.53 -4.83
N LEU A 363 5.89 -17.02 -4.68
CA LEU A 363 5.26 -16.76 -3.38
C LEU A 363 4.16 -17.76 -3.05
N ILE A 364 3.38 -18.17 -4.06
CA ILE A 364 2.24 -19.07 -3.89
C ILE A 364 2.32 -20.25 -4.86
N SER A 365 1.63 -21.33 -4.53
CA SER A 365 1.59 -22.53 -5.36
C SER A 365 0.96 -22.24 -6.74
N LYS A 366 1.22 -23.14 -7.68
CA LYS A 366 0.61 -23.04 -9.03
C LYS A 366 -0.92 -23.04 -8.96
N ASN A 367 -1.53 -23.77 -8.03
CA ASN A 367 -2.98 -23.86 -7.89
C ASN A 367 -3.58 -22.57 -7.33
N GLU A 368 -3.02 -22.04 -6.24
CA GLU A 368 -3.46 -20.75 -5.65
C GLU A 368 -3.34 -19.62 -6.67
N ARG A 369 -2.27 -19.61 -7.46
CA ARG A 369 -2.12 -18.64 -8.56
C ARG A 369 -3.19 -18.79 -9.62
N LEU A 370 -3.55 -20.02 -10.00
CA LEU A 370 -4.64 -20.25 -10.95
C LEU A 370 -5.98 -19.79 -10.38
N GLU A 371 -6.25 -20.06 -9.11
CA GLU A 371 -7.47 -19.57 -8.43
C GLU A 371 -7.53 -18.05 -8.40
N LEU A 372 -6.41 -17.39 -8.07
CA LEU A 372 -6.31 -15.94 -8.08
C LEU A 372 -6.54 -15.35 -9.49
N VAL A 373 -5.93 -15.93 -10.52
CA VAL A 373 -6.16 -15.52 -11.92
C VAL A 373 -7.63 -15.71 -12.32
N ARG A 374 -8.25 -16.83 -11.93
CA ARG A 374 -9.68 -17.05 -12.20
C ARG A 374 -10.54 -15.99 -11.52
N LYS A 375 -10.23 -15.66 -10.27
CA LYS A 375 -10.94 -14.63 -9.51
C LYS A 375 -10.83 -13.23 -10.15
N ILE A 376 -9.67 -12.90 -10.71
CA ILE A 376 -9.43 -11.58 -11.32
C ILE A 376 -10.08 -11.44 -12.70
N TYR A 377 -10.11 -12.52 -13.49
CA TYR A 377 -10.49 -12.44 -14.90
C TYR A 377 -11.81 -13.14 -15.26
N MET A 378 -12.44 -13.86 -14.34
CA MET A 378 -13.73 -14.55 -14.58
C MET A 378 -14.87 -14.12 -13.66
N GLU A 379 -14.60 -13.32 -12.63
CA GLU A 379 -15.61 -12.57 -11.86
C GLU A 379 -15.66 -11.13 -12.36
#